data_AF-A0AAE3HAY2-F1
#
_entry.id   AF-A0AAE3HAY2-F1
#
_cell.length_a   1.000
_cell.length_b   1.000
_cell.length_c   1.000
_cell.angle_alpha   90.00
_cell.angle_beta   90.00
_cell.angle_gamma   90.00
#
_symmetry.space_group_name_H-M   'P 1'
#
loop_
_entity.id
_entity.type
_entity.pdbx_description
1 polymer ?
#
loop_
_entity_poly.entity_id
_entity_poly.type
_entity_poly.pdbx_seq_one_letter_code
_entity_poly.pdbx_strand_id
1 'polypeptide(L)'
;MQIITSVYRFFRPRILGMVIALLFLAIVLVSVIGTSWPAIDQLPQNLDDQSNIKGIGLLIFTEFVVPFEILSIVLLSAMVGAIYIAKGEAGR
;
A
#
# COMPACT_ATOMS: atom_id res chain seq x y z
N MET A 1 42.99 3.35 7.08
CA MET A 1 42.59 4.11 5.87
C MET A 1 41.54 3.42 4.98
N GLN A 2 41.39 2.08 5.00
CA GLN A 2 40.39 1.35 4.16
C GLN A 2 38.93 1.46 4.61
N ILE A 3 38.66 1.81 5.88
CA ILE A 3 37.30 1.91 6.45
C ILE A 3 36.61 3.21 5.99
N ILE A 4 37.37 4.31 5.94
CA ILE A 4 36.86 5.64 5.60
C ILE A 4 36.49 5.72 4.11
N THR A 5 37.25 5.07 3.24
CA THR A 5 36.96 4.99 1.80
C THR A 5 35.75 4.10 1.48
N SER A 6 35.52 3.06 2.28
CA SER A 6 34.33 2.18 2.17
C SER A 6 33.03 2.94 2.43
N VAL A 7 32.99 3.75 3.49
CA VAL A 7 31.85 4.63 3.83
C VAL A 7 31.61 5.63 2.69
N TYR A 8 32.64 6.31 2.21
CA TYR A 8 32.48 7.34 1.17
C TYR A 8 31.98 6.78 -0.17
N ARG A 9 32.39 5.56 -0.54
CA ARG A 9 31.93 4.87 -1.78
C ARG A 9 30.48 4.37 -1.65
N PHE A 10 30.05 3.97 -0.44
CA PHE A 10 28.66 3.57 -0.16
C PHE A 10 27.70 4.76 -0.23
N PHE A 11 28.12 5.93 0.27
CA PHE A 11 27.27 7.13 0.30
C PHE A 11 27.18 7.83 -1.06
N ARG A 12 28.22 7.86 -1.89
CA ARG A 12 28.28 8.68 -3.11
C ARG A 12 27.16 8.42 -4.15
N PRO A 13 26.71 7.17 -4.43
CA PRO A 13 25.56 6.91 -5.30
C PRO A 13 24.21 6.77 -4.55
N ARG A 14 24.20 6.73 -3.20
CA ARG A 14 22.99 6.53 -2.38
C ARG A 14 22.32 7.80 -1.88
N ILE A 15 23.02 8.93 -1.87
CA ILE A 15 22.46 10.22 -1.39
C ILE A 15 21.19 10.59 -2.17
N LEU A 16 21.15 10.38 -3.49
CA LEU A 16 19.96 10.67 -4.30
C LEU A 16 18.76 9.81 -3.90
N GLY A 17 18.97 8.50 -3.69
CA GLY A 17 17.92 7.59 -3.22
C GLY A 17 17.44 7.93 -1.81
N MET A 18 18.34 8.35 -0.92
CA MET A 18 17.98 8.81 0.43
C MET A 18 17.16 10.10 0.39
N VAL A 19 17.50 11.04 -0.49
CA VAL A 19 16.73 12.28 -0.68
C VAL A 19 15.32 11.97 -1.21
N ILE A 20 15.20 11.10 -2.21
CA ILE A 20 13.88 10.69 -2.75
C ILE A 20 13.03 10.00 -1.67
N ALA A 21 13.63 9.09 -0.90
CA ALA A 21 12.93 8.42 0.20
C ALA A 21 12.49 9.39 1.29
N LEU A 22 13.32 10.38 1.64
CA LEU A 22 12.97 11.42 2.60
C LEU A 22 11.85 12.32 2.10
N LEU A 23 11.87 12.71 0.82
CA LEU A 23 10.81 13.50 0.21
C LEU A 23 9.48 12.73 0.20
N PHE A 24 9.51 11.45 -0.19
CA PHE A 24 8.33 10.60 -0.15
C PHE A 24 7.78 10.47 1.28
N LEU A 25 8.64 10.24 2.26
CA LEU A 25 8.25 10.18 3.68
C LEU A 25 7.64 11.49 4.16
N ALA A 26 8.22 12.64 3.78
CA ALA A 26 7.69 13.95 4.15
C ALA A 26 6.29 14.18 3.57
N ILE A 27 6.06 13.80 2.31
CA ILE A 27 4.74 13.88 1.66
C ILE A 27 3.71 13.02 2.42
N VAL A 28 4.07 11.77 2.75
CA VAL A 28 3.19 10.88 3.52
C VAL A 28 2.86 11.47 4.89
N LEU A 29 3.86 11.99 5.61
CA LEU A 29 3.64 12.59 6.93
C LEU A 29 2.72 13.80 6.87
N VAL A 30 2.93 14.71 5.91
CA VAL A 30 2.07 15.88 5.71
C VAL A 30 0.64 15.45 5.38
N SER A 31 0.49 14.44 4.52
CA SER A 31 -0.83 13.91 4.15
C SER A 31 -1.56 13.29 5.35
N VAL A 32 -0.86 12.50 6.17
CA VAL A 32 -1.46 11.84 7.34
C VAL A 32 -1.88 12.84 8.41
N ILE A 33 -1.03 13.85 8.68
CA ILE A 33 -1.32 14.88 9.68
C ILE A 33 -2.41 15.84 9.20
N GLY A 34 -2.43 16.17 7.90
CA GLY A 34 -3.44 17.05 7.29
C GLY A 34 -4.79 16.38 7.03
N THR A 35 -4.88 15.06 7.18
CA THR A 35 -6.14 14.33 7.01
C THR A 35 -6.95 14.41 8.30
N SER A 36 -8.13 15.03 8.24
CA SER A 36 -9.09 14.99 9.34
C SER A 36 -9.70 13.59 9.43
N TRP A 37 -9.23 12.79 10.38
CA TRP A 37 -9.81 11.48 10.68
C TRP A 37 -11.12 11.70 11.45
N PRO A 38 -12.29 11.33 10.92
CA PRO A 38 -13.53 11.41 11.69
C PRO A 38 -13.39 10.53 12.93
N ALA A 39 -13.69 11.11 14.10
CA ALA A 39 -13.66 10.40 15.37
C ALA A 39 -14.69 9.26 15.35
N ILE A 40 -14.39 8.16 16.04
CA ILE A 40 -15.26 6.97 16.13
C ILE A 40 -16.68 7.33 16.59
N ASP A 41 -16.83 8.41 17.36
CA ASP A 41 -18.11 8.91 17.88
C ASP A 41 -19.04 9.50 16.80
N GLN A 42 -18.51 9.78 15.59
CA GLN A 42 -19.28 10.28 14.45
C GLN A 42 -19.76 9.15 13.51
N LEU A 43 -19.34 7.91 13.76
CA LEU A 43 -19.83 6.76 13.03
C LEU A 43 -21.22 6.37 13.57
N PRO A 44 -22.21 6.06 12.70
CA PRO A 44 -23.50 5.57 13.15
C PRO A 44 -23.33 4.30 13.99
N GLN A 45 -23.47 4.41 15.31
CA GLN A 45 -23.52 3.27 16.21
C GLN A 45 -24.91 2.64 16.13
N ASN A 46 -25.22 2.03 14.98
CA ASN A 46 -26.34 1.10 14.91
C ASN A 46 -25.95 -0.16 15.71
N LEU A 47 -26.25 -0.13 17.01
CA LEU A 47 -25.99 -1.21 17.97
C LEU A 47 -26.77 -2.50 17.63
N ASP A 48 -27.79 -2.40 16.78
CA ASP A 48 -28.66 -3.52 16.39
C ASP A 48 -28.10 -4.37 15.25
N ASP A 49 -27.11 -3.87 14.50
CA ASP A 49 -26.55 -4.59 13.34
C ASP A 49 -25.02 -4.50 13.37
N GLN A 50 -24.40 -5.22 14.31
CA GLN A 50 -22.93 -5.32 14.47
C GLN A 50 -22.21 -5.87 13.22
N SER A 51 -22.94 -6.45 12.27
CA SER A 51 -22.38 -6.96 11.03
C SER A 51 -22.25 -5.86 9.98
N ASN A 52 -21.18 -5.08 10.07
CA ASN A 52 -20.82 -4.05 9.07
C ASN A 52 -20.43 -4.64 7.70
N ILE A 53 -20.42 -5.98 7.56
CA ILE A 53 -20.06 -6.67 6.30
C ILE A 53 -21.05 -6.31 5.19
N LYS A 54 -22.35 -6.23 5.50
CA LYS A 54 -23.38 -5.87 4.51
C LYS A 54 -23.22 -4.41 4.04
N GLY A 55 -22.94 -3.50 4.96
CA GLY A 55 -22.73 -2.08 4.66
C GLY A 55 -21.50 -1.85 3.79
N ILE A 56 -20.37 -2.44 4.20
CA ILE A 56 -19.12 -2.40 3.41
C ILE A 56 -19.32 -3.06 2.04
N GLY A 57 -20.00 -4.20 1.97
CA GLY A 57 -20.33 -4.86 0.72
C GLY A 57 -21.15 -3.96 -0.21
N LEU A 58 -22.16 -3.27 0.32
CA LEU A 58 -22.95 -2.32 -0.48
C LEU A 58 -22.07 -1.19 -1.02
N LEU A 59 -21.27 -0.54 -0.17
CA LEU A 59 -20.37 0.55 -0.54
C LEU A 59 -19.37 0.13 -1.63
N ILE A 60 -18.77 -1.05 -1.52
CA ILE A 60 -17.82 -1.60 -2.51
C ILE A 60 -18.49 -1.79 -3.87
N PHE A 61 -19.73 -2.29 -3.90
CA PHE A 61 -20.44 -2.59 -5.15
C PHE A 61 -21.26 -1.42 -5.71
N THR A 62 -21.43 -0.32 -4.99
CA THR A 62 -22.18 0.86 -5.47
C THR A 62 -21.29 2.07 -5.67
N GLU A 63 -20.65 2.57 -4.62
CA GLU A 63 -19.90 3.83 -4.62
C GLU A 63 -18.43 3.62 -5.00
N PHE A 64 -17.84 2.51 -4.55
CA PHE A 64 -16.43 2.18 -4.76
C PHE A 64 -16.21 1.11 -5.85
N VAL A 65 -17.10 1.04 -6.85
CA VAL A 65 -17.02 0.04 -7.92
C VAL A 65 -15.73 0.16 -8.75
N VAL A 66 -15.36 1.37 -9.17
CA VAL A 66 -14.15 1.62 -9.97
C VAL A 66 -12.87 1.22 -9.23
N PRO A 67 -12.63 1.65 -7.96
CA PRO A 67 -11.45 1.19 -7.23
C PRO A 67 -11.47 -0.32 -6.94
N PHE A 68 -12.64 -0.95 -6.74
CA PHE A 68 -12.76 -2.40 -6.62
C PHE A 68 -12.36 -3.15 -7.91
N GLU A 69 -12.70 -2.61 -9.08
CA GLU A 69 -12.28 -3.17 -10.38
C GLU A 69 -10.76 -3.14 -10.55
N ILE A 70 -10.12 -2.02 -10.21
CA ILE A 70 -8.66 -1.92 -10.25
C ILE A 70 -8.02 -2.93 -9.29
N LEU A 71 -8.54 -3.04 -8.07
CA LEU A 71 -8.06 -4.01 -7.08
C LEU A 71 -8.21 -5.45 -7.59
N SER A 72 -9.33 -5.79 -8.21
CA SER A 72 -9.57 -7.15 -8.72
C SER A 72 -8.64 -7.51 -9.89
N ILE A 73 -8.29 -6.57 -10.77
CA ILE A 73 -7.25 -6.77 -11.80
C ILE A 73 -5.87 -6.97 -11.16
N VAL A 74 -5.53 -6.19 -10.13
CA VAL A 74 -4.26 -6.35 -9.39
C VAL A 74 -4.18 -7.72 -8.74
N LEU A 75 -5.26 -8.17 -8.08
CA LEU A 75 -5.33 -9.50 -7.46
C LEU A 75 -5.25 -10.62 -8.49
N LEU A 76 -5.91 -10.46 -9.64
CA LEU A 76 -5.81 -11.40 -10.76
C LEU A 76 -4.37 -11.47 -11.30
N SER A 77 -3.74 -10.32 -11.52
CA SER A 77 -2.34 -10.20 -11.92
C SER A 77 -1.40 -10.88 -10.91
N ALA A 78 -1.61 -10.66 -9.62
CA ALA A 78 -0.83 -11.28 -8.56
C ALA A 78 -0.97 -12.81 -8.58
N MET A 79 -2.18 -13.32 -8.80
CA MET A 79 -2.43 -14.76 -8.93
C MET A 79 -1.71 -15.35 -10.16
N VAL A 80 -1.76 -14.67 -11.31
CA VAL A 80 -1.01 -15.07 -12.51
C VAL A 80 0.49 -15.09 -12.23
N GLY A 81 1.02 -14.07 -11.54
CA GLY A 81 2.42 -14.02 -11.13
C GLY A 81 2.80 -15.16 -10.18
N ALA A 82 1.95 -15.47 -9.20
CA ALA A 82 2.14 -16.59 -8.30
C ALA A 82 2.13 -17.94 -9.04
N ILE A 83 1.20 -18.14 -9.98
CA ILE A 83 1.15 -19.34 -10.82
C ILE A 83 2.41 -19.45 -11.68
N TYR A 84 2.88 -18.35 -12.28
CA TYR A 84 4.10 -18.34 -13.08
C TYR A 84 5.32 -18.79 -12.25
N ILE A 85 5.45 -18.30 -11.03
CA ILE A 85 6.51 -18.69 -10.10
C ILE A 85 6.36 -20.16 -9.70
N ALA A 86 5.15 -20.58 -9.35
CA ALA A 86 4.85 -21.96 -8.93
C ALA A 86 5.04 -22.98 -10.06
N LYS A 87 4.84 -22.56 -11.33
CA LYS A 87 5.07 -23.41 -12.49
C LYS A 87 6.53 -23.87 -12.55
N GLY A 88 7.47 -23.05 -12.06
CA GLY A 88 8.90 -23.34 -12.09
C GLY A 88 9.39 -23.75 -13.48
N GLU A 89 10.64 -24.16 -13.59
CA GLU A 89 11.14 -24.85 -14.78
C GLU A 89 10.54 -26.26 -14.83
N ALA A 90 9.26 -26.40 -15.20
CA ALA A 90 8.65 -27.69 -15.56
C ALA A 90 9.17 -28.19 -16.92
N GLY A 91 10.49 -28.17 -17.08
CA GLY A 91 11.23 -28.37 -18.32
C GLY A 91 12.70 -28.74 -18.10
N ARG A 92 13.05 -29.32 -16.95
CA ARG A 92 14.20 -30.21 -16.76
C ARG A 92 13.80 -31.39 -15.89
#